data_AF-A0A7Y0KDF4-F1
#
_entry.id   AF-A0A7Y0KDF4-F1
#
_cell.length_a   1.000
_cell.length_b   1.000
_cell.length_c   1.000
_cell.angle_alpha   90.00
_cell.angle_beta   90.00
_cell.angle_gamma   90.00
#
_symmetry.space_group_name_H-M   'P 1'
#
loop_
_entity.id
_entity.type
_entity.pdbx_description
1 polymer ?
#
loop_
_entity_poly.entity_id
_entity_poly.type
_entity_poly.pdbx_seq_one_letter_code
_entity_poly.pdbx_strand_id
1 'polypeptide(L)'
;MRVDAVRNRQQIVEAARELVARDGDAVRMDALAARAGVAVGTLYRHFPTKSDLIGAVVEESTRALAVRAEDALDQVRLGASAWSQLEGLFASIAQGYSAHRAVVTTAALLELGSAEDPEGSAARAVAAMGAMVAAAQRAGDMRTDVDLADLLMLLGQAPERDDDRRARYIALVSDGLRPRPPASS
;
A
#
# COMPACT_ATOMS: atom_id res chain seq x y z
N MET A 1 13.29 -29.98 0.38
CA MET A 1 13.59 -29.26 1.64
C MET A 1 13.74 -27.74 1.50
N ARG A 2 14.48 -27.17 0.52
CA ARG A 2 14.47 -25.69 0.32
C ARG A 2 13.18 -25.15 -0.30
N VAL A 3 12.62 -25.87 -1.28
CA VAL A 3 11.37 -25.50 -1.96
C VAL A 3 10.20 -25.48 -0.97
N ASP A 4 10.14 -26.48 -0.08
CA ASP A 4 9.08 -26.59 0.93
C ASP A 4 9.16 -25.45 1.96
N ALA A 5 10.37 -25.07 2.39
CA ALA A 5 10.58 -23.96 3.31
C ALA A 5 10.18 -22.60 2.71
N VAL A 6 10.47 -22.35 1.42
CA VAL A 6 10.07 -21.13 0.71
C VAL A 6 8.54 -21.08 0.54
N ARG A 7 7.93 -22.19 0.10
CA ARG A 7 6.48 -22.29 -0.06
C ARG A 7 5.74 -22.10 1.26
N ASN A 8 6.24 -22.70 2.33
CA ASN A 8 5.67 -22.55 3.67
C ASN A 8 5.78 -21.10 4.15
N ARG A 9 6.94 -20.44 3.94
CA ARG A 9 7.08 -19.01 4.27
C ARG A 9 6.07 -18.16 3.52
N GLN A 10 5.90 -18.37 2.21
CA GLN A 10 4.93 -17.64 1.39
C GLN A 10 3.49 -17.86 1.86
N GLN A 11 3.11 -19.10 2.16
CA GLN A 11 1.77 -19.42 2.68
C GLN A 11 1.49 -18.74 4.03
N ILE A 12 2.49 -18.71 4.92
CA ILE A 12 2.37 -18.02 6.21
C ILE A 12 2.20 -16.52 6.00
N VAL A 13 3.01 -15.89 5.14
CA VAL A 13 2.93 -14.45 4.87
C VAL A 13 1.60 -14.06 4.24
N GLU A 14 1.10 -14.85 3.28
CA GLU A 14 -0.20 -14.56 2.65
C GLU A 14 -1.36 -14.71 3.63
N ALA A 15 -1.37 -15.78 4.43
CA ALA A 15 -2.36 -15.97 5.50
C ALA A 15 -2.29 -14.84 6.55
N ALA A 16 -1.08 -14.38 6.88
CA ALA A 16 -0.87 -13.28 7.80
C ALA A 16 -1.34 -11.96 7.22
N ARG A 17 -1.13 -11.70 5.92
CA ARG A 17 -1.63 -10.52 5.22
C ARG A 17 -3.15 -10.41 5.35
N GLU A 18 -3.88 -11.50 5.11
CA GLU A 18 -5.33 -11.53 5.24
C GLU A 18 -5.83 -11.32 6.69
N LEU A 19 -5.18 -11.96 7.66
CA LEU A 19 -5.58 -11.89 9.06
C LEU A 19 -5.21 -10.53 9.68
N VAL A 20 -4.05 -9.97 9.35
CA VAL A 20 -3.67 -8.62 9.79
C VAL A 20 -4.59 -7.58 9.13
N ALA A 21 -4.94 -7.76 7.85
CA ALA A 21 -5.91 -6.90 7.14
C ALA A 21 -7.27 -6.82 7.86
N ARG A 22 -7.71 -7.89 8.54
CA ARG A 22 -9.00 -7.96 9.24
C ARG A 22 -8.91 -7.61 10.73
N ASP A 23 -7.93 -8.19 11.42
CA ASP A 23 -7.89 -8.22 12.89
C ASP A 23 -6.77 -7.33 13.47
N GLY A 24 -5.92 -6.76 12.62
CA GLY A 24 -4.78 -5.92 13.01
C GLY A 24 -3.85 -6.63 14.00
N ASP A 25 -3.53 -5.97 15.12
CA ASP A 25 -2.68 -6.54 16.17
C ASP A 25 -3.34 -7.66 16.98
N ALA A 26 -4.62 -7.96 16.77
CA ALA A 26 -5.30 -9.03 17.51
C ALA A 26 -5.01 -10.44 16.96
N VAL A 27 -4.28 -10.56 15.84
CA VAL A 27 -3.94 -11.87 15.24
C VAL A 27 -3.17 -12.74 16.23
N ARG A 28 -3.73 -13.93 16.49
CA ARG A 28 -3.10 -14.97 17.29
C ARG A 28 -2.31 -15.93 16.39
N MET A 29 -1.11 -16.31 16.84
CA MET A 29 -0.19 -17.16 16.07
C MET A 29 -0.74 -18.57 15.80
N ASP A 30 -1.59 -19.09 16.69
CA ASP A 30 -2.28 -20.38 16.55
C ASP A 30 -3.32 -20.35 15.41
N ALA A 31 -4.16 -19.32 15.37
CA ALA A 31 -5.13 -19.10 14.31
C ALA A 31 -4.45 -18.88 12.95
N LEU A 32 -3.31 -18.17 12.94
CA LEU A 32 -2.51 -17.98 11.73
C LEU A 32 -1.91 -19.29 11.21
N ALA A 33 -1.32 -20.11 12.08
CA ALA A 33 -0.75 -21.39 11.67
C ALA A 33 -1.82 -22.32 11.05
N ALA A 34 -3.01 -22.37 11.67
CA ALA A 34 -4.15 -23.10 11.15
C ALA A 34 -4.59 -22.59 9.77
N ARG A 35 -4.67 -21.26 9.59
CA ARG A 35 -5.02 -20.64 8.29
C ARG A 35 -3.99 -20.92 7.21
N ALA A 36 -2.71 -20.84 7.56
CA ALA A 36 -1.60 -21.11 6.65
C ALA A 36 -1.41 -22.60 6.34
N GLY A 37 -2.13 -23.50 7.02
CA GLY A 37 -1.99 -24.95 6.84
C GLY A 37 -0.67 -25.51 7.35
N VAL A 38 -0.02 -24.83 8.33
CA VAL A 38 1.27 -25.23 8.88
C VAL A 38 1.19 -25.53 10.37
N ALA A 39 2.12 -26.34 10.88
CA ALA A 39 2.27 -26.53 12.32
C ALA A 39 2.78 -25.24 12.98
N VAL A 40 2.30 -24.93 14.20
CA VAL A 40 2.72 -23.75 14.98
C VAL A 40 4.25 -23.70 15.17
N GLY A 41 4.89 -24.84 15.42
CA GLY A 41 6.35 -24.92 15.51
C GLY A 41 7.09 -24.60 14.20
N THR A 42 6.45 -24.84 13.05
CA THR A 42 6.99 -24.42 11.73
C THR A 42 6.84 -22.92 11.53
N LEU A 43 5.72 -22.35 11.97
CA LEU A 43 5.51 -20.91 11.95
C LEU A 43 6.56 -20.16 12.78
N TYR A 44 6.79 -20.57 14.04
CA TYR A 44 7.83 -19.97 14.89
C TYR A 44 9.26 -20.17 14.37
N ARG A 45 9.52 -21.25 13.60
CA ARG A 45 10.83 -21.44 12.93
C ARG A 45 11.08 -20.43 11.82
N HIS A 46 10.02 -19.99 11.11
CA HIS A 46 10.14 -18.97 10.07
C HIS A 46 10.04 -17.55 10.63
N PHE A 47 9.22 -17.35 11.66
CA PHE A 47 8.94 -16.07 12.29
C PHE A 47 9.01 -16.23 13.81
N PRO A 48 10.21 -16.12 14.41
CA PRO A 48 10.41 -16.30 15.84
C PRO A 48 9.56 -15.34 16.68
N THR A 49 9.38 -14.11 16.20
CA THR A 49 8.55 -13.10 16.83
C THR A 49 7.40 -12.65 15.94
N LYS A 50 6.36 -12.06 16.56
CA LYS A 50 5.29 -11.41 15.81
C LYS A 50 5.82 -10.24 14.98
N SER A 51 6.83 -9.51 15.46
CA SER A 51 7.47 -8.43 14.71
C SER A 51 8.14 -8.92 13.43
N ASP A 52 8.79 -10.09 13.46
CA ASP A 52 9.39 -10.69 12.25
C ASP A 52 8.33 -11.03 11.20
N LEU A 53 7.19 -11.55 11.65
CA LEU A 53 6.04 -11.82 10.79
C LEU A 53 5.47 -10.54 10.20
N ILE A 54 5.22 -9.53 11.02
CA ILE A 54 4.67 -8.24 10.56
C ILE A 54 5.64 -7.57 9.58
N GLY A 55 6.94 -7.59 9.85
CA GLY A 55 7.96 -7.09 8.94
C GLY A 55 7.90 -7.76 7.57
N ALA A 56 7.78 -9.10 7.53
CA ALA A 56 7.63 -9.84 6.28
C ALA A 56 6.31 -9.55 5.56
N VAL A 57 5.20 -9.34 6.29
CA VAL A 57 3.92 -8.92 5.70
C VAL A 57 4.01 -7.52 5.10
N VAL A 58 4.69 -6.59 5.77
CA VAL A 58 4.92 -5.22 5.27
C VAL A 58 5.81 -5.25 4.03
N GLU A 59 6.90 -6.02 4.04
CA GLU A 59 7.79 -6.22 2.89
C GLU A 59 7.02 -6.78 1.68
N GLU A 60 6.24 -7.84 1.90
CA GLU A 60 5.41 -8.46 0.85
C GLU A 60 4.37 -7.45 0.33
N SER A 61 3.67 -6.75 1.22
CA SER A 61 2.66 -5.76 0.86
C SER A 61 3.24 -4.58 0.08
N THR A 62 4.44 -4.12 0.45
CA THR A 62 5.17 -3.06 -0.25
C THR A 62 5.55 -3.49 -1.66
N ARG A 63 6.10 -4.70 -1.82
CA ARG A 63 6.41 -5.25 -3.15
C ARG A 63 5.16 -5.47 -4.01
N ALA A 64 4.05 -5.92 -3.42
CA ALA A 64 2.79 -6.05 -4.13
C ALA A 64 2.21 -4.67 -4.55
N LEU A 65 2.41 -3.63 -3.74
CA LEU A 65 2.04 -2.26 -4.09
C LEU A 65 2.91 -1.73 -5.23
N ALA A 66 4.22 -1.99 -5.20
CA ALA A 66 5.15 -1.60 -6.25
C ALA A 66 4.73 -2.16 -7.61
N VAL A 67 4.47 -3.47 -7.68
CA VAL A 67 4.00 -4.13 -8.91
C VAL A 67 2.71 -3.49 -9.41
N ARG A 68 1.72 -3.28 -8.53
CA ARG A 68 0.45 -2.64 -8.93
C ARG A 68 0.63 -1.20 -9.43
N ALA A 69 1.51 -0.42 -8.79
CA ALA A 69 1.77 0.95 -9.19
C ALA A 69 2.51 1.01 -10.54
N GLU A 70 3.46 0.09 -10.78
CA GLU A 70 4.15 -0.06 -12.05
C GLU A 70 3.19 -0.50 -13.16
N ASP A 71 2.36 -1.51 -12.92
CA ASP A 71 1.33 -1.97 -13.87
C ASP A 71 0.36 -0.84 -14.24
N ALA A 72 -0.09 -0.08 -13.23
CA ALA A 72 -0.97 1.08 -13.41
C ALA A 72 -0.30 2.17 -14.26
N LEU A 73 0.97 2.47 -13.99
CA LEU A 73 1.75 3.42 -14.80
C LEU A 73 1.93 2.93 -16.25
N ASP A 74 2.12 1.63 -16.46
CA ASP A 74 2.17 1.06 -17.80
C ASP A 74 0.83 1.22 -18.53
N GLN A 75 -0.31 1.09 -17.85
CA GLN A 75 -1.60 1.43 -18.45
C GLN A 75 -1.70 2.91 -18.84
N VAL A 76 -1.17 3.83 -18.02
CA VAL A 76 -1.10 5.26 -18.36
C VAL A 76 -0.26 5.48 -19.62
N ARG A 77 0.88 4.80 -19.74
CA ARG A 77 1.74 4.85 -20.93
C ARG A 77 1.03 4.33 -22.19
N LEU A 78 0.09 3.41 -22.02
CA LEU A 78 -0.78 2.88 -23.08
C LEU A 78 -2.01 3.78 -23.36
N GLY A 79 -2.16 4.90 -22.65
CA GLY A 79 -3.21 5.89 -22.89
C GLY A 79 -4.37 5.88 -21.88
N ALA A 80 -4.30 5.08 -20.81
CA ALA A 80 -5.27 5.18 -19.73
C ALA A 80 -5.15 6.52 -18.96
N SER A 81 -6.25 6.99 -18.36
CA SER A 81 -6.20 8.17 -17.51
C SER A 81 -5.34 7.93 -16.27
N ALA A 82 -4.33 8.78 -16.06
CA ALA A 82 -3.47 8.73 -14.89
C ALA A 82 -4.25 8.94 -13.59
N TRP A 83 -5.25 9.83 -13.62
CA TRP A 83 -6.12 10.07 -12.47
C TRP A 83 -6.93 8.84 -12.09
N SER A 84 -7.56 8.17 -13.06
CA SER A 84 -8.32 6.94 -12.78
C SER A 84 -7.44 5.80 -12.25
N GLN A 85 -6.18 5.70 -12.71
CA GLN A 85 -5.22 4.73 -12.19
C GLN A 85 -4.83 5.04 -10.73
N LEU A 86 -4.60 6.31 -10.40
CA LEU A 86 -4.36 6.75 -9.02
C LEU A 86 -5.57 6.48 -8.11
N GLU A 87 -6.78 6.81 -8.54
CA GLU A 87 -8.01 6.52 -7.78
C GLU A 87 -8.15 5.01 -7.51
N GLY A 88 -7.86 4.17 -8.51
CA GLY A 88 -7.87 2.71 -8.36
C GLY A 88 -6.85 2.21 -7.32
N LEU A 89 -5.64 2.77 -7.32
CA LEU A 89 -4.62 2.46 -6.30
C LEU A 89 -5.05 2.91 -4.90
N PHE A 90 -5.61 4.11 -4.76
CA PHE A 90 -6.09 4.61 -3.47
C PHE A 90 -7.24 3.76 -2.92
N ALA A 91 -8.17 3.35 -3.78
CA ALA A 91 -9.24 2.43 -3.42
C ALA A 91 -8.69 1.05 -3.02
N SER A 92 -7.66 0.54 -3.69
CA SER A 92 -7.01 -0.71 -3.32
C SER A 92 -6.31 -0.62 -1.96
N ILE A 93 -5.62 0.49 -1.69
CA ILE A 93 -4.98 0.77 -0.40
C ILE A 93 -6.06 0.82 0.70
N ALA A 94 -7.22 1.44 0.43
CA ALA A 94 -8.37 1.47 1.32
C ALA A 94 -8.83 0.07 1.74
N GLN A 95 -8.86 -0.90 0.83
CA GLN A 95 -9.48 -2.19 1.12
C GLN A 95 -8.58 -3.11 1.97
N GLY A 96 -7.27 -2.82 2.09
CA GLY A 96 -6.31 -3.63 2.88
C GLY A 96 -5.66 -2.90 4.07
N TYR A 97 -6.33 -1.85 4.58
CA TYR A 97 -5.66 -0.71 5.21
C TYR A 97 -4.83 -1.01 6.49
N SER A 98 -5.19 -1.99 7.32
CA SER A 98 -4.38 -2.30 8.53
C SER A 98 -2.99 -2.87 8.20
N ALA A 99 -2.80 -3.49 7.03
CA ALA A 99 -1.48 -3.89 6.53
C ALA A 99 -0.77 -2.77 5.75
N HIS A 100 -1.53 -1.79 5.24
CA HIS A 100 -1.02 -0.74 4.34
C HIS A 100 -0.66 0.57 5.04
N ARG A 101 -1.13 0.86 6.26
CA ARG A 101 -0.72 2.09 6.98
C ARG A 101 0.80 2.17 7.14
N ALA A 102 1.45 1.06 7.51
CA ALA A 102 2.91 1.01 7.63
C ALA A 102 3.57 1.29 6.27
N VAL A 103 3.03 0.72 5.18
CA VAL A 103 3.53 0.95 3.81
C VAL A 103 3.40 2.41 3.40
N VAL A 104 2.23 3.03 3.64
CA VAL A 104 1.97 4.44 3.31
C VAL A 104 2.85 5.37 4.15
N THR A 105 3.01 5.08 5.43
CA THR A 105 3.87 5.87 6.34
C THR A 105 5.33 5.77 5.91
N THR A 106 5.82 4.56 5.60
CA THR A 106 7.18 4.37 5.08
C THR A 106 7.37 5.11 3.76
N ALA A 107 6.43 5.00 2.82
CA ALA A 107 6.51 5.70 1.54
C ALA A 107 6.58 7.23 1.71
N ALA A 108 5.78 7.79 2.63
CA ALA A 108 5.84 9.22 2.96
C ALA A 108 7.22 9.62 3.52
N LEU A 109 7.81 8.80 4.39
CA LEU A 109 9.15 9.05 4.94
C LEU A 109 10.25 8.97 3.87
N LEU A 110 10.09 8.09 2.87
CA LEU A 110 11.03 8.00 1.74
C LEU A 110 11.00 9.26 0.87
N GLU A 111 9.81 9.75 0.50
CA GLU A 111 9.64 11.01 -0.24
C GLU A 111 10.25 12.20 0.49
N LEU A 112 10.15 12.22 1.83
CA LEU A 112 10.76 13.27 2.67
C LEU A 112 12.28 13.13 2.85
N GLY A 113 12.94 12.14 2.21
CA GLY A 113 14.39 12.04 2.14
C GLY A 113 15.06 11.02 3.08
N SER A 114 14.30 10.05 3.62
CA SER A 114 14.83 9.03 4.55
C SER A 114 15.12 7.66 3.89
N ALA A 115 15.41 7.62 2.59
CA ALA A 115 15.54 6.35 1.86
C ALA A 115 16.83 5.57 2.17
N GLU A 116 16.69 4.48 2.92
CA GLU A 116 17.76 3.49 3.15
C GLU A 116 18.01 2.59 1.93
N ASP A 117 17.04 2.48 0.99
CA ASP A 117 17.14 1.65 -0.22
C ASP A 117 16.41 2.30 -1.43
N PRO A 118 17.14 3.00 -2.32
CA PRO A 118 16.59 3.66 -3.51
C PRO A 118 16.06 2.70 -4.59
N GLU A 119 16.50 1.44 -4.59
CA GLU A 119 16.05 0.43 -5.56
C GLU A 119 14.96 -0.48 -4.95
N GLY A 120 14.65 -0.27 -3.68
CA GLY A 120 13.67 -1.00 -2.92
C GLY A 120 12.26 -0.87 -3.48
N SER A 121 11.40 -1.85 -3.16
CA SER A 121 10.02 -1.88 -3.63
C SER A 121 9.22 -0.63 -3.27
N ALA A 122 9.49 -0.03 -2.10
CA ALA A 122 8.82 1.20 -1.71
C ALA A 122 9.20 2.39 -2.62
N ALA A 123 10.50 2.54 -2.93
CA ALA A 123 10.98 3.56 -3.85
C ALA A 123 10.41 3.39 -5.26
N ARG A 124 10.31 2.15 -5.75
CA ARG A 124 9.65 1.84 -7.03
C ARG A 124 8.16 2.22 -7.05
N ALA A 125 7.42 1.87 -5.99
CA ALA A 125 6.02 2.26 -5.86
C ALA A 125 5.85 3.78 -5.86
N VAL A 126 6.69 4.48 -5.09
CA VAL A 126 6.71 5.94 -4.99
C VAL A 126 7.02 6.59 -6.34
N ALA A 127 8.07 6.14 -7.04
CA ALA A 127 8.42 6.66 -8.35
C ALA A 127 7.29 6.47 -9.37
N ALA A 128 6.63 5.31 -9.37
CA ALA A 128 5.51 5.04 -10.25
C ALA A 128 4.30 5.95 -9.95
N MET A 129 3.94 6.10 -8.68
CA MET A 129 2.86 7.00 -8.25
C MET A 129 3.18 8.46 -8.58
N GLY A 130 4.42 8.90 -8.37
CA GLY A 130 4.85 10.27 -8.68
C GLY A 130 4.77 10.58 -10.18
N ALA A 131 5.15 9.62 -11.02
CA ALA A 131 4.99 9.74 -12.47
C ALA A 131 3.51 9.86 -12.89
N MET A 132 2.61 9.13 -12.23
CA MET A 132 1.17 9.24 -12.47
C MET A 132 0.60 10.58 -11.99
N VAL A 133 1.04 11.09 -10.84
CA VAL A 133 0.66 12.44 -10.35
C VAL A 133 1.06 13.50 -11.38
N ALA A 134 2.31 13.48 -11.85
CA ALA A 134 2.77 14.42 -12.86
C ALA A 134 1.99 14.28 -14.19
N ALA A 135 1.61 13.05 -14.57
CA ALA A 135 0.80 12.81 -15.76
C ALA A 135 -0.63 13.36 -15.61
N ALA A 136 -1.28 13.13 -14.47
CA ALA A 136 -2.62 13.64 -14.17
C ALA A 136 -2.65 15.18 -14.13
N GLN A 137 -1.62 15.79 -13.55
CA GLN A 137 -1.45 17.24 -13.55
C GLN A 137 -1.26 17.82 -14.96
N ARG A 138 -0.42 17.20 -15.79
CA ARG A 138 -0.24 17.62 -17.20
C ARG A 138 -1.51 17.47 -18.03
N ALA A 139 -2.33 16.45 -17.74
CA ALA A 139 -3.62 16.24 -18.38
C ALA A 139 -4.69 17.24 -17.89
N GLY A 140 -4.43 17.97 -16.80
CA GLY A 140 -5.40 18.86 -16.18
C GLY A 140 -6.50 18.10 -15.43
N ASP A 141 -6.27 16.84 -15.05
CA ASP A 141 -7.20 16.01 -14.25
C ASP A 141 -6.94 16.14 -12.75
N MET A 142 -5.82 16.72 -12.35
CA MET A 142 -5.41 16.93 -10.96
C MET A 142 -4.87 18.34 -10.77
N ARG A 143 -5.15 18.95 -9.63
CA ARG A 143 -4.56 20.24 -9.24
C ARG A 143 -3.03 20.16 -9.12
N THR A 144 -2.36 21.26 -9.44
CA THR A 144 -0.89 21.33 -9.56
C THR A 144 -0.18 21.82 -8.31
N ASP A 145 -0.91 22.23 -7.28
CA ASP A 145 -0.42 22.73 -6.00
C ASP A 145 -0.41 21.65 -4.90
N VAL A 146 -0.39 20.38 -5.29
CA VAL A 146 -0.31 19.20 -4.41
C VAL A 146 0.71 18.24 -5.02
N ASP A 147 1.57 17.66 -4.19
CA ASP A 147 2.55 16.65 -4.61
C ASP A 147 2.22 15.24 -4.07
N LEU A 148 3.06 14.25 -4.40
CA LEU A 148 2.87 12.88 -3.91
C LEU A 148 3.02 12.77 -2.39
N ALA A 149 3.89 13.56 -1.77
CA ALA A 149 4.11 13.51 -0.32
C ALA A 149 2.84 13.96 0.42
N ASP A 150 2.19 15.03 -0.03
CA ASP A 150 0.88 15.47 0.49
C ASP A 150 -0.16 14.36 0.42
N LEU A 151 -0.22 13.65 -0.72
CA LEU A 151 -1.14 12.53 -0.92
C LEU A 151 -0.86 11.38 0.06
N LEU A 152 0.40 10.97 0.19
CA LEU A 152 0.78 9.88 1.09
C LEU A 152 0.53 10.27 2.55
N MET A 153 0.78 11.53 2.93
CA MET A 153 0.47 12.05 4.27
C MET A 153 -1.02 11.99 4.56
N LEU A 154 -1.87 12.48 3.65
CA LEU A 154 -3.32 12.44 3.80
C LEU A 154 -3.82 11.00 3.85
N LEU A 155 -3.40 10.17 2.89
CA LEU A 155 -3.79 8.78 2.85
C LEU A 155 -3.41 8.07 4.14
N GLY A 156 -2.26 8.36 4.75
CA GLY A 156 -1.80 7.81 6.02
C GLY A 156 -2.68 8.12 7.25
N GLN A 157 -3.59 9.11 7.14
CA GLN A 157 -4.54 9.48 8.19
C GLN A 157 -5.91 8.79 8.05
N ALA A 158 -6.08 7.92 7.06
CA ALA A 158 -7.37 7.30 6.82
C ALA A 158 -7.80 6.38 8.00
N PRO A 159 -9.09 6.38 8.39
CA PRO A 159 -9.59 5.59 9.52
C PRO A 159 -9.33 4.07 9.41
N GLU A 160 -8.66 3.48 10.40
CA GLU A 160 -8.24 2.07 10.33
C GLU A 160 -9.38 1.04 10.51
N ARG A 161 -10.32 1.30 11.42
CA ARG A 161 -11.29 0.29 11.91
C ARG A 161 -12.72 0.47 11.41
N ASP A 162 -12.92 1.31 10.41
CA ASP A 162 -14.24 1.66 9.87
C ASP A 162 -14.16 1.79 8.34
N ASP A 163 -14.56 0.73 7.65
CA ASP A 163 -14.46 0.60 6.19
C ASP A 163 -15.29 1.66 5.47
N ASP A 164 -16.51 1.91 5.94
CA ASP A 164 -17.40 2.91 5.37
C ASP A 164 -16.83 4.33 5.54
N ARG A 165 -16.30 4.63 6.73
CA ARG A 165 -15.69 5.94 7.01
C ARG A 165 -14.39 6.13 6.26
N ARG A 166 -13.61 5.07 6.07
CA ARG A 166 -12.39 5.09 5.26
C ARG A 166 -12.68 5.30 3.79
N ALA A 167 -13.68 4.61 3.23
CA ALA A 167 -14.12 4.81 1.86
C ALA A 167 -14.57 6.27 1.64
N ARG A 168 -15.36 6.84 2.57
CA ARG A 168 -15.74 8.25 2.53
C ARG A 168 -14.55 9.19 2.64
N TYR A 169 -13.58 8.90 3.52
CA TYR A 169 -12.36 9.70 3.68
C TYR A 169 -11.57 9.77 2.36
N ILE A 170 -11.36 8.62 1.71
CA ILE A 170 -10.60 8.55 0.46
C ILE A 170 -11.35 9.25 -0.67
N ALA A 171 -12.68 9.10 -0.75
CA ALA A 171 -13.48 9.84 -1.72
C ALA A 171 -13.35 11.37 -1.53
N LEU A 172 -13.43 11.86 -0.28
CA LEU A 172 -13.25 13.29 0.03
C LEU A 172 -11.85 13.80 -0.34
N VAL A 173 -10.82 13.01 -0.07
CA VAL A 173 -9.45 13.34 -0.48
C VAL A 173 -9.37 13.40 -2.00
N SER A 174 -9.83 12.36 -2.72
CA SER A 174 -9.83 12.31 -4.18
C SER A 174 -10.58 13.49 -4.81
N ASP A 175 -11.76 13.84 -4.31
CA ASP A 175 -12.53 14.98 -4.79
C ASP A 175 -11.78 16.31 -4.58
N GLY A 176 -11.05 16.45 -3.47
CA GLY A 176 -10.25 17.64 -3.15
C GLY A 176 -8.99 17.82 -4.01
N LEU A 177 -8.61 16.80 -4.78
CA LEU A 177 -7.45 16.78 -5.68
C LEU A 177 -7.81 17.11 -7.13
N ARG A 178 -9.10 17.11 -7.46
CA ARG A 178 -9.58 17.53 -8.78
C ARG A 178 -9.20 18.99 -9.06
N PRO A 179 -9.13 19.38 -10.34
CA PRO A 179 -8.74 20.73 -10.73
C PRO A 179 -9.70 21.74 -10.12
N ARG A 180 -9.17 22.76 -9.47
CA ARG A 180 -9.99 23.87 -9.00
C ARG A 180 -10.29 24.80 -10.18
N PRO A 181 -11.53 25.28 -10.34
CA PRO A 181 -11.79 26.37 -11.26
C PRO A 181 -10.91 27.57 -10.85
N PRO A 182 -10.39 28.35 -11.82
CA PRO A 182 -9.63 29.54 -11.50
C PRO A 182 -10.47 30.44 -10.61
N ALA A 183 -9.87 30.93 -9.52
CA ALA A 183 -10.56 31.85 -8.62
C ALA A 183 -11.03 33.06 -9.44
N SER A 184 -12.34 33.24 -9.53
CA SER A 184 -12.93 34.40 -10.18
C SER A 184 -12.49 35.63 -9.39
N SER A 185 -11.58 36.42 -9.96
CA SER A 185 -11.15 37.71 -9.43
C SER A 185 -12.15 38.80 -9.78
#